data_AF-A0A958FCR3-F1
#
_entry.id   AF-A0A958FCR3-F1
#
_cell.length_a   1.000
_cell.length_b   1.000
_cell.length_c   1.000
_cell.angle_alpha   90.00
_cell.angle_beta   90.00
_cell.angle_gamma   90.00
#
_symmetry.space_group_name_H-M   'P 1'
#
loop_
_entity.id
_entity.type
_entity.pdbx_description
1 polymer ?
#
loop_
_entity_poly.entity_id
_entity_poly.type
_entity_poly.pdbx_seq_one_letter_code
_entity_poly.pdbx_strand_id
1 'polypeptide(L)'
;MRNYLEKLEEKFVFRTSHMFFHILVGAAMLVIIGGILLFLWGMTPSFKPGVSKSEYPPVVEVTTQELAAAVLPKAELEKGTAASEAGTVTAGDPGEAPAAAQSSVDPAQKMYEDQIDSLKVLLPPEKFSWVDQGHWQRSYYRNRWVVDVYGIQSRLNAAFSSANARSFDDKAIVLRSYLPLLSGFEETERLAALKSLITYSKDDPVTTQGNMALLQQAIVAFPADQAEVLNALAEFGQKNPRDGRAFIRYASEIIPRFDPAHATEVLGTLVRTYYNYFDDIERQKRATETFFPLLSTFEGKYQAKALEQYYGMYLQKNREREQQVVQIDQRYQNELQQAEAVLAQKRAEKAVNRYYGMLAIGGSLVFISIIALVLVLLSIQRNVRALASEVSAKESVAGNVEAM
;
A
#
# COMPACT_ATOMS: atom_id res chain seq x y z
N MET A 1 33.43 81.23 34.65
CA MET A 1 33.95 79.85 34.71
C MET A 1 32.86 78.79 34.62
N ARG A 2 31.74 78.89 35.36
CA ARG A 2 30.64 77.90 35.35
C ARG A 2 30.08 77.58 33.95
N ASN A 3 29.77 78.61 33.16
CA ASN A 3 29.29 78.46 31.77
C ASN A 3 30.30 77.82 30.79
N TYR A 4 31.60 77.81 31.13
CA TYR A 4 32.64 77.24 30.24
C TYR A 4 32.83 75.74 30.52
N LEU A 5 32.71 75.35 31.79
CA LEU A 5 32.73 73.95 32.22
C LEU A 5 31.47 73.20 31.75
N GLU A 6 30.28 73.81 31.85
CA GLU A 6 29.03 73.21 31.36
C GLU A 6 29.05 73.00 29.83
N LYS A 7 29.56 73.96 29.06
CA LYS A 7 29.71 73.81 27.60
C LYS A 7 30.74 72.75 27.19
N LEU A 8 31.81 72.59 27.96
CA LEU A 8 32.81 71.55 27.73
C LEU A 8 32.28 70.17 28.07
N GLU A 9 31.61 70.04 29.21
CA GLU A 9 30.96 68.81 29.66
C GLU A 9 29.88 68.39 28.66
N GLU A 10 29.01 69.31 28.24
CA GLU A 10 27.96 69.02 27.26
C GLU A 10 28.55 68.55 25.92
N LYS A 11 29.59 69.21 25.41
CA LYS A 11 30.23 68.84 24.14
C LYS A 11 30.99 67.51 24.23
N PHE A 12 31.65 67.22 25.35
CA PHE A 12 32.43 66.00 25.55
C PHE A 12 31.54 64.79 25.85
N VAL A 13 30.55 64.95 26.73
CA VAL A 13 29.58 63.89 27.08
C VAL A 13 28.72 63.55 25.87
N PHE A 14 28.26 64.55 25.10
CA PHE A 14 27.46 64.30 23.90
C PHE A 14 28.25 63.57 22.81
N ARG A 15 29.50 63.97 22.57
CA ARG A 15 30.35 63.32 21.55
C ARG A 15 30.75 61.90 21.95
N THR A 16 31.06 61.68 23.22
CA THR A 16 31.41 60.35 23.76
C THR A 16 30.20 59.42 23.76
N SER A 17 29.03 59.91 24.17
CA SER A 17 27.77 59.15 24.13
C SER A 17 27.37 58.78 22.70
N HIS A 18 27.50 59.72 21.76
CA HIS A 18 27.22 59.46 20.34
C HIS A 18 28.19 58.42 19.74
N MET A 19 29.48 58.51 20.06
CA MET A 19 30.47 57.51 19.62
C MET A 19 30.17 56.13 20.22
N PHE A 20 29.84 56.06 21.51
CA PHE A 20 29.45 54.82 22.19
C PHE A 20 28.19 54.20 21.58
N PHE A 21 27.19 55.03 21.23
CA PHE A 21 25.99 54.58 20.53
C PHE A 21 26.30 53.94 19.18
N HIS A 22 27.12 54.58 18.34
CA HIS A 22 27.51 54.01 17.04
C HIS A 22 28.27 52.70 17.18
N ILE A 23 29.12 52.56 18.21
CA ILE A 23 29.80 51.30 18.51
C ILE A 23 28.79 50.20 18.89
N LEU A 24 27.83 50.51 19.77
CA LEU A 24 26.79 49.56 20.18
C LEU A 24 25.87 49.14 19.03
N VAL A 25 25.42 50.10 18.22
CA VAL A 25 24.60 49.83 17.02
C VAL A 25 25.41 49.04 16.00
N GLY A 26 26.68 49.38 15.79
CA GLY A 26 27.59 48.63 14.92
C GLY A 26 27.75 47.18 15.38
N ALA A 27 27.93 46.94 16.68
CA ALA A 27 28.01 45.60 17.25
C ALA A 27 26.67 44.84 17.09
N ALA A 28 25.54 45.48 17.35
CA ALA A 28 24.22 44.87 17.17
C ALA A 28 23.96 44.51 15.70
N MET A 29 24.37 45.35 14.75
CA MET A 29 24.26 45.07 13.31
C MET A 29 25.11 43.86 12.89
N LEU A 30 26.31 43.68 13.45
CA LEU A 30 27.13 42.48 13.19
C LEU A 30 26.43 41.20 13.69
N VAL A 31 25.78 41.26 14.85
CA VAL A 31 25.00 40.12 15.37
C VAL A 31 23.79 39.83 14.47
N ILE A 32 23.10 40.86 13.96
CA ILE A 32 22.00 40.69 12.99
C ILE A 32 22.51 40.00 11.71
N ILE A 33 23.62 40.46 11.14
CA ILE A 33 24.21 39.86 9.94
C ILE A 33 24.57 38.39 10.19
N GLY A 34 25.23 38.09 11.32
CA GLY A 34 25.52 36.70 11.73
C GLY A 34 24.26 35.86 11.90
N GLY A 35 23.21 36.42 12.51
CA GLY A 35 21.91 35.78 12.67
C GLY A 35 21.23 35.47 11.35
N ILE A 36 21.27 36.39 10.37
CA ILE A 36 20.74 36.19 9.02
C ILE A 36 21.50 35.08 8.31
N LEU A 37 22.82 35.05 8.38
CA LEU A 37 23.64 33.99 7.77
C LEU A 37 23.30 32.61 8.34
N LEU A 38 23.17 32.48 9.67
CA LEU A 38 22.76 31.24 10.32
C LEU A 38 21.33 30.82 9.94
N PHE A 39 20.41 31.80 9.84
CA PHE A 39 19.04 31.56 9.43
C PHE A 39 18.94 31.05 7.99
N LEU A 40 19.64 31.71 7.06
CA LEU A 40 19.68 31.30 5.65
C LEU A 40 20.34 29.94 5.47
N TRP A 41 21.43 29.66 6.20
CA TRP A 41 22.05 28.33 6.23
C TRP A 41 21.06 27.26 6.72
N GLY A 42 20.29 27.55 7.76
CA GLY A 42 19.24 26.67 8.28
C GLY A 42 18.08 26.41 7.31
N MET A 43 17.84 27.29 6.34
CA MET A 43 16.81 27.10 5.31
C MET A 43 17.26 26.21 4.14
N THR A 44 18.55 25.98 3.97
CA THR A 44 19.03 25.10 2.88
C THR A 44 18.54 23.67 3.07
N PRO A 45 18.01 22.99 2.04
CA PRO A 45 17.53 21.62 2.17
C PRO A 45 18.68 20.67 2.55
N SER A 46 18.38 19.66 3.36
CA SER A 46 19.32 18.58 3.66
C SER A 46 19.08 17.43 2.68
N PHE A 47 20.14 16.93 2.06
CA PHE A 47 20.07 15.79 1.14
C PHE A 47 20.24 14.47 1.88
N LYS A 48 19.44 13.47 1.49
CA LYS A 48 19.58 12.09 1.97
C LYS A 48 20.85 11.49 1.37
N PRO A 49 21.69 10.78 2.15
CA PRO A 49 22.77 9.97 1.58
C PRO A 49 22.23 8.98 0.53
N GLY A 50 22.93 8.81 -0.58
CA GLY A 50 22.58 7.80 -1.56
C GLY A 50 22.84 6.41 -0.98
N VAL A 51 21.87 5.50 -1.12
CA VAL A 51 21.99 4.09 -0.73
C VAL A 51 21.79 3.26 -1.98
N SER A 52 22.72 2.35 -2.26
CA SER A 52 22.67 1.47 -3.44
C SER A 52 22.56 0.03 -3.00
N LYS A 53 21.66 -0.72 -3.62
CA LYS A 53 21.49 -2.13 -3.35
C LYS A 53 22.50 -2.95 -4.14
N SER A 54 23.22 -3.85 -3.49
CA SER A 54 24.11 -4.79 -4.17
C SER A 54 23.33 -5.73 -5.09
N GLU A 55 23.93 -6.13 -6.21
CA GLU A 55 23.32 -7.10 -7.12
C GLU A 55 23.19 -8.47 -6.46
N TYR A 56 22.13 -9.18 -6.83
CA TYR A 56 21.90 -10.52 -6.30
C TYR A 56 22.81 -11.55 -6.99
N PRO A 57 23.27 -12.57 -6.25
CA PRO A 57 23.99 -13.68 -6.85
C PRO A 57 23.14 -14.41 -7.92
N PRO A 58 23.78 -14.94 -8.98
CA PRO A 58 23.09 -15.66 -10.04
C PRO A 58 22.43 -16.95 -9.51
N VAL A 59 21.35 -17.38 -10.16
CA VAL A 59 20.64 -18.62 -9.84
C VAL A 59 21.47 -19.81 -10.31
N VAL A 60 21.60 -20.84 -9.46
CA VAL A 60 22.21 -22.11 -9.84
C VAL A 60 21.16 -22.96 -10.54
N GLU A 61 21.39 -23.27 -11.81
CA GLU A 61 20.46 -24.04 -12.64
C GLU A 61 20.46 -25.54 -12.29
N VAL A 62 19.29 -26.18 -12.43
CA VAL A 62 19.16 -27.64 -12.37
C VAL A 62 19.25 -28.18 -13.79
N THR A 63 20.06 -29.20 -14.01
CA THR A 63 20.28 -29.76 -15.35
C THR A 63 19.19 -30.74 -15.75
N THR A 64 18.93 -30.89 -17.06
CA THR A 64 17.99 -31.89 -17.60
C THR A 64 18.34 -33.31 -17.17
N GLN A 65 19.64 -33.65 -17.10
CA GLN A 65 20.12 -35.00 -16.76
C GLN A 65 19.82 -35.37 -15.31
N GLU A 66 20.03 -34.44 -14.37
CA GLU A 66 19.71 -34.64 -12.95
C GLU A 66 18.20 -34.86 -12.76
N LEU A 67 17.38 -34.08 -13.47
CA LEU A 67 15.94 -34.15 -13.36
C LEU A 67 15.36 -35.40 -14.03
N ALA A 68 15.85 -35.75 -15.22
CA ALA A 68 15.43 -36.96 -15.94
C ALA A 68 15.71 -38.24 -15.15
N ALA A 69 16.86 -38.31 -14.46
CA ALA A 69 17.23 -39.45 -13.61
C ALA A 69 16.30 -39.64 -12.39
N ALA A 70 15.67 -38.57 -11.90
CA ALA A 70 14.75 -38.62 -10.77
C ALA A 70 13.29 -38.90 -11.17
N VAL A 71 12.91 -38.59 -12.41
CA VAL A 71 11.51 -38.59 -12.86
C VAL A 71 11.17 -39.81 -13.71
N LEU A 72 12.05 -40.20 -14.65
CA LEU A 72 11.77 -41.24 -15.64
C LEU A 72 12.10 -42.66 -15.13
N PRO A 73 11.24 -43.67 -15.34
CA PRO A 73 11.65 -45.07 -15.24
C PRO A 73 12.68 -45.40 -16.34
N LYS A 74 13.63 -46.29 -16.04
CA LYS A 74 14.89 -46.55 -16.79
C LYS A 74 14.74 -46.95 -18.28
N ALA A 75 13.53 -47.09 -18.81
CA ALA A 75 13.24 -47.63 -20.14
C ALA A 75 12.64 -46.62 -21.15
N GLU A 76 12.36 -45.37 -20.75
CA GLU A 76 11.68 -44.37 -21.61
C GLU A 76 12.58 -43.20 -22.04
N LEU A 77 13.90 -43.32 -21.88
CA LEU A 77 14.88 -42.28 -22.30
C LEU A 77 15.01 -42.12 -23.84
N GLU A 78 14.37 -42.98 -24.63
CA GLU A 78 14.44 -42.94 -26.10
C GLU A 78 13.05 -43.12 -26.71
N LYS A 79 12.31 -42.02 -26.91
CA LYS A 79 11.37 -41.79 -28.03
C LYS A 79 10.57 -40.48 -27.84
N GLY A 80 11.07 -39.41 -28.44
CA GLY A 80 10.22 -38.34 -28.97
C GLY A 80 10.08 -38.52 -30.49
N THR A 81 9.11 -37.99 -31.24
CA THR A 81 7.98 -37.09 -30.99
C THR A 81 7.16 -37.16 -32.29
N ALA A 82 5.82 -37.14 -32.24
CA ALA A 82 5.00 -36.69 -33.38
C ALA A 82 3.59 -36.29 -32.88
N ALA A 83 3.30 -35.00 -32.95
CA ALA A 83 1.97 -34.44 -32.70
C ALA A 83 1.17 -34.36 -34.00
N SER A 84 -0.15 -34.59 -33.91
CA SER A 84 -1.12 -34.40 -34.97
C SER A 84 -2.18 -33.40 -34.53
N GLU A 85 -2.44 -32.42 -35.38
CA GLU A 85 -3.49 -31.40 -35.27
C GLU A 85 -4.89 -31.99 -35.52
N ALA A 86 -5.91 -31.34 -34.95
CA ALA A 86 -7.30 -31.42 -35.42
C ALA A 86 -8.02 -30.09 -35.12
N GLY A 87 -8.85 -29.63 -36.07
CA GLY A 87 -9.54 -28.35 -36.02
C GLY A 87 -11.07 -28.42 -35.90
N THR A 88 -11.63 -27.22 -35.66
CA THR A 88 -13.00 -26.68 -35.95
C THR A 88 -14.25 -27.33 -35.34
N VAL A 89 -15.13 -26.52 -34.74
CA VAL A 89 -16.45 -26.09 -35.30
C VAL A 89 -17.14 -25.06 -34.39
N THR A 90 -17.87 -24.16 -35.06
CA THR A 90 -18.67 -22.98 -34.70
C THR A 90 -20.00 -23.29 -33.97
N ALA A 91 -20.49 -22.35 -33.15
CA ALA A 91 -21.86 -22.31 -32.64
C ALA A 91 -22.54 -20.99 -33.03
N GLY A 92 -23.83 -21.06 -33.42
CA GLY A 92 -24.66 -19.94 -33.88
C GLY A 92 -25.53 -19.31 -32.79
N ASP A 93 -25.84 -18.05 -33.07
CA ASP A 93 -26.77 -17.03 -32.53
C ASP A 93 -27.91 -17.42 -31.55
N PRO A 94 -28.19 -16.59 -30.50
CA PRO A 94 -29.44 -16.61 -29.74
C PRO A 94 -30.35 -15.39 -30.00
N GLY A 95 -31.62 -15.65 -30.32
CA GLY A 95 -32.67 -14.66 -30.49
C GLY A 95 -33.42 -14.29 -29.20
N GLU A 96 -33.31 -13.00 -28.85
CA GLU A 96 -34.34 -12.02 -28.47
C GLU A 96 -35.32 -12.24 -27.30
N ALA A 97 -35.32 -11.24 -26.41
CA ALA A 97 -36.19 -11.04 -25.25
C ALA A 97 -37.48 -10.25 -25.57
N PRO A 98 -38.46 -10.21 -24.65
CA PRO A 98 -39.33 -9.04 -24.55
C PRO A 98 -39.41 -8.43 -23.13
N ALA A 99 -39.91 -7.20 -23.14
CA ALA A 99 -39.69 -6.11 -22.21
C ALA A 99 -40.58 -6.07 -20.96
N ALA A 100 -40.11 -5.27 -20.00
CA ALA A 100 -40.58 -5.10 -18.64
C ALA A 100 -41.86 -4.27 -18.48
N ALA A 101 -42.60 -4.57 -17.41
CA ALA A 101 -43.54 -3.65 -16.76
C ALA A 101 -42.91 -3.07 -15.48
N GLN A 102 -43.03 -1.74 -15.31
CA GLN A 102 -42.54 -1.00 -14.16
C GLN A 102 -43.54 -1.12 -12.99
N SER A 103 -43.02 -1.44 -11.81
CA SER A 103 -43.70 -1.27 -10.53
C SER A 103 -42.76 -0.51 -9.62
N SER A 104 -43.32 0.37 -8.80
CA SER A 104 -42.66 1.31 -7.91
C SER A 104 -42.00 0.64 -6.71
N VAL A 105 -40.97 -0.16 -6.99
CA VAL A 105 -40.06 -0.75 -6.00
C VAL A 105 -38.75 0.03 -6.08
N ASP A 106 -38.11 0.25 -4.94
CA ASP A 106 -36.75 0.79 -4.85
C ASP A 106 -35.86 0.13 -5.93
N PRO A 107 -35.31 0.89 -6.90
CA PRO A 107 -34.56 0.33 -8.02
C PRO A 107 -33.46 -0.65 -7.61
N ALA A 108 -32.80 -0.38 -6.48
CA ALA A 108 -31.75 -1.24 -5.92
C ALA A 108 -32.29 -2.60 -5.48
N GLN A 109 -33.45 -2.61 -4.80
CA GLN A 109 -34.11 -3.84 -4.37
C GLN A 109 -34.56 -4.66 -5.56
N LYS A 110 -35.17 -4.03 -6.58
CA LYS A 110 -35.58 -4.73 -7.80
C LYS A 110 -34.39 -5.37 -8.50
N MET A 111 -33.27 -4.65 -8.63
CA MET A 111 -32.05 -5.20 -9.23
C MET A 111 -31.54 -6.43 -8.48
N TYR A 112 -31.57 -6.41 -7.14
CA TYR A 112 -31.21 -7.56 -6.32
C TYR A 112 -32.16 -8.75 -6.53
N GLU A 113 -33.47 -8.51 -6.56
CA GLU A 113 -34.49 -9.54 -6.82
C GLU A 113 -34.32 -10.17 -8.21
N ASP A 114 -34.07 -9.36 -9.24
CA ASP A 114 -33.79 -9.83 -10.61
C ASP A 114 -32.55 -10.75 -10.65
N GLN A 115 -31.50 -10.46 -9.85
CA GLN A 115 -30.33 -11.33 -9.75
C GLN A 115 -30.63 -12.65 -9.01
N ILE A 116 -31.46 -12.61 -7.96
CA ILE A 116 -31.90 -13.81 -7.26
C ILE A 116 -32.71 -14.71 -8.19
N ASP A 117 -33.61 -14.13 -8.98
CA ASP A 117 -34.41 -14.90 -9.94
C ASP A 117 -33.54 -15.48 -11.05
N SER A 118 -32.55 -14.73 -11.54
CA SER A 118 -31.53 -15.26 -12.46
C SER A 118 -30.76 -16.44 -11.84
N LEU A 119 -30.43 -16.38 -10.54
CA LEU A 119 -29.79 -17.48 -9.84
C LEU A 119 -30.71 -18.70 -9.67
N LYS A 120 -32.01 -18.50 -9.42
CA LYS A 120 -33.01 -19.58 -9.37
C LYS A 120 -33.19 -20.28 -10.70
N VAL A 121 -33.03 -19.58 -11.82
CA VAL A 121 -33.02 -20.23 -13.15
C VAL A 121 -31.83 -21.19 -13.28
N LEU A 122 -30.66 -20.80 -12.75
CA LEU A 122 -29.46 -21.64 -12.78
C LEU A 122 -29.50 -22.78 -11.74
N LEU A 123 -30.16 -22.56 -10.60
CA LEU A 123 -30.32 -23.49 -9.47
C LEU A 123 -31.81 -23.61 -9.09
N PRO A 124 -32.63 -24.36 -9.86
CA PRO A 124 -34.07 -24.45 -9.65
C PRO A 124 -34.45 -24.93 -8.25
N PRO A 125 -35.40 -24.27 -7.55
CA PRO A 125 -35.82 -24.67 -6.21
C PRO A 125 -36.37 -26.09 -6.10
N GLU A 126 -36.83 -26.68 -7.20
CA GLU A 126 -37.32 -28.06 -7.27
C GLU A 126 -36.18 -29.07 -7.14
N LYS A 127 -34.96 -28.69 -7.54
CA LYS A 127 -33.76 -29.54 -7.56
C LYS A 127 -32.77 -29.22 -6.43
N PHE A 128 -32.74 -27.97 -5.97
CA PHE A 128 -31.77 -27.49 -5.00
C PHE A 128 -32.45 -26.92 -3.74
N SER A 129 -31.90 -27.21 -2.55
CA SER A 129 -32.44 -26.67 -1.30
C SER A 129 -32.10 -25.19 -1.15
N TRP A 130 -33.11 -24.32 -1.25
CA TRP A 130 -32.98 -22.87 -1.01
C TRP A 130 -33.10 -22.49 0.46
N VAL A 131 -33.78 -23.30 1.25
CA VAL A 131 -33.99 -23.10 2.69
C VAL A 131 -33.15 -24.07 3.52
N ASP A 132 -32.90 -23.69 4.78
CA ASP A 132 -32.18 -24.55 5.72
C ASP A 132 -33.02 -25.77 6.10
N GLN A 133 -32.37 -26.92 6.21
CA GLN A 133 -32.96 -28.14 6.76
C GLN A 133 -32.30 -28.45 8.09
N GLY A 134 -33.08 -28.97 9.04
CA GLY A 134 -32.61 -29.17 10.40
C GLY A 134 -33.59 -29.96 11.25
N HIS A 135 -33.25 -30.09 12.52
CA HIS A 135 -34.08 -30.72 13.53
C HIS A 135 -34.08 -29.93 14.84
N TRP A 136 -35.12 -30.14 15.65
CA TRP A 136 -35.18 -29.61 17.01
C TRP A 136 -34.37 -30.51 17.94
N GLN A 137 -33.26 -30.00 18.45
CA GLN A 137 -32.49 -30.67 19.51
C GLN A 137 -33.04 -30.24 20.87
N ARG A 138 -33.43 -31.24 21.67
CA ARG A 138 -33.92 -31.02 23.04
C ARG A 138 -32.72 -30.97 23.99
N SER A 139 -32.45 -29.80 24.57
CA SER A 139 -31.53 -29.64 25.70
C SER A 139 -32.34 -29.51 27.00
N TYR A 140 -31.73 -29.84 28.13
CA TYR A 140 -32.37 -29.83 29.46
C TYR A 140 -33.05 -28.49 29.79
N TYR A 141 -32.55 -27.38 29.23
CA TYR A 141 -33.09 -26.04 29.50
C TYR A 141 -33.89 -25.42 28.33
N ARG A 142 -33.67 -25.82 27.06
CA ARG A 142 -34.35 -25.24 25.88
C ARG A 142 -34.34 -26.19 24.68
N ASN A 143 -35.38 -26.10 23.86
CA ASN A 143 -35.36 -26.64 22.49
C ASN A 143 -34.60 -25.65 21.60
N ARG A 144 -33.61 -26.14 20.86
CA ARG A 144 -32.85 -25.35 19.87
C ARG A 144 -33.03 -25.97 18.49
N TRP A 145 -33.33 -25.16 17.49
CA TRP A 145 -33.25 -25.58 16.09
C TRP A 145 -31.77 -25.73 15.71
N VAL A 146 -31.38 -26.92 15.27
CA VAL A 146 -30.04 -27.23 14.77
C VAL A 146 -30.16 -27.40 13.26
N VAL A 147 -29.39 -26.61 12.52
CA VAL A 147 -29.33 -26.70 11.05
C VAL A 147 -28.40 -27.85 10.70
N ASP A 148 -28.92 -28.86 9.99
CA ASP A 148 -28.15 -29.99 9.48
C ASP A 148 -27.56 -29.68 8.11
N VAL A 149 -28.35 -29.00 7.26
CA VAL A 149 -27.95 -28.62 5.91
C VAL A 149 -28.33 -27.17 5.65
N TYR A 150 -27.33 -26.33 5.43
CA TYR A 150 -27.53 -24.95 5.01
C TYR A 150 -28.03 -24.87 3.56
N GLY A 151 -29.16 -24.21 3.37
CA GLY A 151 -29.74 -23.88 2.08
C GLY A 151 -28.98 -22.78 1.36
N ILE A 152 -29.28 -22.59 0.07
CA ILE A 152 -28.63 -21.57 -0.78
C ILE A 152 -28.78 -20.18 -0.17
N GLN A 153 -29.96 -19.81 0.35
CA GLN A 153 -30.19 -18.47 0.90
C GLN A 153 -29.27 -18.16 2.09
N SER A 154 -29.11 -19.10 3.02
CA SER A 154 -28.23 -18.91 4.18
C SER A 154 -26.76 -18.82 3.79
N ARG A 155 -26.33 -19.58 2.77
CA ARG A 155 -24.98 -19.48 2.20
C ARG A 155 -24.74 -18.13 1.52
N LEU A 156 -25.72 -17.63 0.77
CA LEU A 156 -25.65 -16.29 0.16
C LEU A 156 -25.59 -15.20 1.24
N ASN A 157 -26.39 -15.31 2.30
CA ASN A 157 -26.32 -14.38 3.44
C ASN A 157 -24.92 -14.38 4.09
N ALA A 158 -24.29 -15.56 4.22
CA ALA A 158 -22.92 -15.66 4.71
C ALA A 158 -21.91 -15.00 3.74
N ALA A 159 -22.07 -15.17 2.44
CA ALA A 159 -21.25 -14.48 1.43
C ALA A 159 -21.41 -12.95 1.52
N PHE A 160 -22.65 -12.45 1.61
CA PHE A 160 -22.92 -11.01 1.74
C PHE A 160 -22.30 -10.45 3.01
N SER A 161 -22.39 -11.18 4.12
CA SER A 161 -21.72 -10.78 5.36
C SER A 161 -20.19 -10.75 5.20
N SER A 162 -19.62 -11.75 4.54
CA SER A 162 -18.16 -11.88 4.36
C SER A 162 -17.60 -10.81 3.41
N ALA A 163 -18.36 -10.42 2.39
CA ALA A 163 -18.06 -9.35 1.45
C ALA A 163 -18.55 -7.98 1.94
N ASN A 164 -18.98 -7.84 3.20
CA ASN A 164 -19.54 -6.60 3.77
C ASN A 164 -20.63 -5.93 2.91
N ALA A 165 -21.40 -6.73 2.16
CA ALA A 165 -22.47 -6.30 1.27
C ALA A 165 -23.76 -6.03 2.05
N ARG A 166 -23.94 -4.80 2.50
CA ARG A 166 -25.06 -4.42 3.40
C ARG A 166 -26.28 -3.95 2.64
N SER A 167 -26.09 -3.22 1.52
CA SER A 167 -27.18 -2.68 0.71
C SER A 167 -27.68 -3.69 -0.33
N PHE A 168 -28.84 -3.42 -0.94
CA PHE A 168 -29.34 -4.23 -2.06
C PHE A 168 -28.42 -4.13 -3.29
N ASP A 169 -27.87 -2.94 -3.57
CA ASP A 169 -26.90 -2.75 -4.67
C ASP A 169 -25.64 -3.60 -4.46
N ASP A 170 -25.07 -3.60 -3.26
CA ASP A 170 -23.89 -4.41 -2.94
C ASP A 170 -24.16 -5.90 -3.14
N LYS A 171 -25.32 -6.38 -2.66
CA LYS A 171 -25.72 -7.78 -2.81
C LYS A 171 -25.95 -8.13 -4.28
N ALA A 172 -26.54 -7.22 -5.06
CA ALA A 172 -26.73 -7.39 -6.49
C ALA A 172 -25.40 -7.47 -7.24
N ILE A 173 -24.39 -6.67 -6.86
CA ILE A 173 -23.03 -6.74 -7.42
C ILE A 173 -22.42 -8.12 -7.17
N VAL A 174 -22.48 -8.60 -5.92
CA VAL A 174 -21.96 -9.93 -5.55
C VAL A 174 -22.65 -11.03 -6.36
N LEU A 175 -23.98 -11.06 -6.41
CA LEU A 175 -24.73 -12.07 -7.16
C LEU A 175 -24.42 -12.01 -8.65
N ARG A 176 -24.44 -10.82 -9.26
CA ARG A 176 -24.15 -10.63 -10.68
C ARG A 176 -22.77 -11.14 -11.05
N SER A 177 -21.80 -11.04 -10.15
CA SER A 177 -20.45 -11.57 -10.37
C SER A 177 -20.39 -13.10 -10.40
N TYR A 178 -21.34 -13.79 -9.76
CA TYR A 178 -21.41 -15.27 -9.77
C TYR A 178 -22.04 -15.82 -11.04
N LEU A 179 -23.06 -15.14 -11.58
CA LEU A 179 -23.90 -15.70 -12.65
C LEU A 179 -23.10 -16.16 -13.89
N PRO A 180 -22.16 -15.37 -14.45
CA PRO A 180 -21.41 -15.79 -15.64
C PRO A 180 -20.55 -17.03 -15.41
N LEU A 181 -19.99 -17.17 -14.21
CA LEU A 181 -19.24 -18.36 -13.81
C LEU A 181 -20.16 -19.57 -13.74
N LEU A 182 -21.28 -19.45 -13.00
CA LEU A 182 -22.23 -20.55 -12.80
C LEU A 182 -22.88 -21.04 -14.10
N SER A 183 -23.16 -20.14 -15.04
CA SER A 183 -23.71 -20.52 -16.34
C SER A 183 -22.77 -21.37 -17.18
N GLY A 184 -21.46 -21.31 -16.92
CA GLY A 184 -20.45 -22.13 -17.59
C GLY A 184 -20.39 -23.57 -17.10
N PHE A 185 -21.04 -23.91 -15.98
CA PHE A 185 -21.04 -25.25 -15.41
C PHE A 185 -22.30 -26.04 -15.76
N GLU A 186 -22.13 -27.35 -15.88
CA GLU A 186 -23.23 -28.32 -15.94
C GLU A 186 -24.11 -28.23 -14.69
N GLU A 187 -25.40 -28.48 -14.83
CA GLU A 187 -26.38 -28.26 -13.77
C GLU A 187 -26.00 -28.96 -12.45
N THR A 188 -25.49 -30.18 -12.54
CA THR A 188 -25.06 -31.00 -11.39
C THR A 188 -23.87 -30.42 -10.63
N GLU A 189 -23.04 -29.60 -11.29
CA GLU A 189 -21.83 -29.01 -10.72
C GLU A 189 -22.06 -27.60 -10.17
N ARG A 190 -23.12 -26.91 -10.61
CA ARG A 190 -23.40 -25.51 -10.24
C ARG A 190 -23.46 -25.25 -8.75
N LEU A 191 -23.98 -26.19 -7.95
CA LEU A 191 -24.01 -26.02 -6.49
C LEU A 191 -22.60 -26.09 -5.89
N ALA A 192 -21.73 -26.97 -6.39
CA ALA A 192 -20.34 -27.05 -5.95
C ALA A 192 -19.56 -25.80 -6.37
N ALA A 193 -19.78 -25.33 -7.61
CA ALA A 193 -19.23 -24.07 -8.09
C ALA A 193 -19.68 -22.90 -7.20
N LEU A 194 -20.98 -22.76 -6.92
CA LEU A 194 -21.51 -21.70 -6.05
C LEU A 194 -20.87 -21.71 -4.67
N LYS A 195 -20.68 -22.90 -4.05
CA LYS A 195 -19.99 -23.00 -2.76
C LYS A 195 -18.55 -22.47 -2.83
N SER A 196 -17.85 -22.73 -3.92
CA SER A 196 -16.50 -22.23 -4.17
C SER A 196 -16.50 -20.70 -4.30
N LEU A 197 -17.43 -20.14 -5.08
CA LEU A 197 -17.57 -18.69 -5.25
C LEU A 197 -17.86 -17.99 -3.91
N ILE A 198 -18.83 -18.52 -3.15
CA ILE A 198 -19.20 -18.01 -1.81
C ILE A 198 -18.00 -18.02 -0.87
N THR A 199 -17.15 -19.05 -0.93
CA THR A 199 -15.97 -19.17 -0.08
C THR A 199 -14.97 -18.04 -0.34
N TYR A 200 -14.85 -17.58 -1.60
CA TYR A 200 -13.89 -16.56 -1.99
C TYR A 200 -14.45 -15.12 -2.07
N SER A 201 -15.66 -14.91 -1.53
CA SER A 201 -16.29 -13.59 -1.42
C SER A 201 -15.95 -12.93 -0.09
N LYS A 202 -15.01 -11.97 -0.12
CA LYS A 202 -14.43 -11.32 1.05
C LYS A 202 -14.25 -9.82 0.87
N ASP A 203 -14.05 -9.16 2.01
CA ASP A 203 -13.67 -7.75 2.19
C ASP A 203 -14.77 -6.76 1.78
N ASP A 204 -15.08 -6.68 0.50
CA ASP A 204 -16.06 -5.76 -0.06
C ASP A 204 -16.63 -6.28 -1.42
N PRO A 205 -17.75 -5.72 -1.92
CA PRO A 205 -18.37 -6.16 -3.17
C PRO A 205 -17.46 -6.01 -4.41
N VAL A 206 -16.64 -4.96 -4.46
CA VAL A 206 -15.73 -4.68 -5.59
C VAL A 206 -14.58 -5.69 -5.59
N THR A 207 -14.01 -5.97 -4.42
CA THR A 207 -12.99 -7.01 -4.25
C THR A 207 -13.54 -8.38 -4.63
N THR A 208 -14.75 -8.71 -4.18
CA THR A 208 -15.44 -9.96 -4.54
C THR A 208 -15.65 -10.06 -6.05
N GLN A 209 -16.17 -9.02 -6.70
CA GLN A 209 -16.32 -8.97 -8.15
C GLN A 209 -14.98 -9.19 -8.87
N GLY A 210 -13.92 -8.54 -8.41
CA GLY A 210 -12.57 -8.72 -8.96
C GLY A 210 -12.02 -10.15 -8.78
N ASN A 211 -12.35 -10.81 -7.66
CA ASN A 211 -12.00 -12.20 -7.43
C ASN A 211 -12.75 -13.15 -8.38
N MET A 212 -14.05 -12.91 -8.61
CA MET A 212 -14.84 -13.71 -9.55
C MET A 212 -14.35 -13.53 -10.99
N ALA A 213 -14.07 -12.30 -11.42
CA ALA A 213 -13.50 -12.04 -12.75
C ALA A 213 -12.15 -12.75 -12.94
N LEU A 214 -11.33 -12.79 -11.89
CA LEU A 214 -10.05 -13.51 -11.91
C LEU A 214 -10.24 -15.03 -12.01
N LEU A 215 -11.16 -15.60 -11.22
CA LEU A 215 -11.50 -17.02 -11.32
C LEU A 215 -12.04 -17.36 -12.72
N GLN A 216 -12.88 -16.50 -13.29
CA GLN A 216 -13.44 -16.68 -14.63
C GLN A 216 -12.36 -16.72 -15.70
N GLN A 217 -11.36 -15.84 -15.61
CA GLN A 217 -10.22 -15.87 -16.52
C GLN A 217 -9.38 -17.14 -16.32
N ALA A 218 -9.20 -17.58 -15.08
CA ALA A 218 -8.37 -18.73 -14.76
C ALA A 218 -8.97 -20.05 -15.23
N ILE A 219 -10.28 -20.29 -15.02
CA ILE A 219 -10.90 -21.58 -15.38
C ILE A 219 -10.86 -21.87 -16.89
N VAL A 220 -10.80 -20.83 -17.74
CA VAL A 220 -10.71 -21.01 -19.21
C VAL A 220 -9.40 -21.69 -19.61
N ALA A 221 -8.35 -21.62 -18.77
CA ALA A 221 -7.10 -22.32 -18.99
C ALA A 221 -7.18 -23.85 -18.75
N PHE A 222 -8.31 -24.35 -18.23
CA PHE A 222 -8.48 -25.76 -17.83
C PHE A 222 -9.66 -26.39 -18.60
N PRO A 223 -9.39 -27.19 -19.65
CA PRO A 223 -10.46 -27.76 -20.47
C PRO A 223 -11.21 -28.91 -19.78
N ALA A 224 -10.61 -29.55 -18.76
CA ALA A 224 -11.21 -30.60 -17.95
C ALA A 224 -11.35 -30.18 -16.49
N ASP A 225 -12.27 -30.82 -15.76
CA ASP A 225 -12.43 -30.72 -14.30
C ASP A 225 -12.56 -29.29 -13.75
N GLN A 226 -13.24 -28.42 -14.50
CA GLN A 226 -13.36 -26.99 -14.19
C GLN A 226 -13.91 -26.73 -12.78
N ALA A 227 -14.78 -27.61 -12.26
CA ALA A 227 -15.37 -27.45 -10.93
C ALA A 227 -14.36 -27.69 -9.81
N GLU A 228 -13.49 -28.69 -9.97
CA GLU A 228 -12.41 -28.98 -9.03
C GLU A 228 -11.35 -27.87 -9.06
N VAL A 229 -10.98 -27.43 -10.26
CA VAL A 229 -10.05 -26.30 -10.47
C VAL A 229 -10.58 -25.03 -9.81
N LEU A 230 -11.86 -24.70 -10.05
CA LEU A 230 -12.50 -23.53 -9.44
C LEU A 230 -12.44 -23.61 -7.91
N ASN A 231 -12.76 -24.77 -7.33
CA ASN A 231 -12.68 -24.98 -5.89
C ASN A 231 -11.26 -24.80 -5.36
N ALA A 232 -10.27 -25.42 -6.01
CA ALA A 232 -8.87 -25.32 -5.61
C ALA A 232 -8.35 -23.87 -5.64
N LEU A 233 -8.66 -23.12 -6.70
CA LEU A 233 -8.26 -21.71 -6.83
C LEU A 233 -8.99 -20.81 -5.83
N ALA A 234 -10.29 -21.01 -5.63
CA ALA A 234 -11.09 -20.25 -4.66
C ALA A 234 -10.60 -20.50 -3.23
N GLU A 235 -10.36 -21.77 -2.86
CA GLU A 235 -9.82 -22.15 -1.56
C GLU A 235 -8.41 -21.59 -1.34
N PHE A 236 -7.54 -21.66 -2.35
CA PHE A 236 -6.21 -21.07 -2.28
C PHE A 236 -6.28 -19.57 -2.05
N GLY A 237 -7.07 -18.84 -2.84
CA GLY A 237 -7.26 -17.41 -2.70
C GLY A 237 -7.83 -17.04 -1.33
N GLN A 238 -8.78 -17.83 -0.83
CA GLN A 238 -9.43 -17.63 0.45
C GLN A 238 -8.45 -17.79 1.63
N LYS A 239 -7.52 -18.75 1.56
CA LYS A 239 -6.52 -19.02 2.59
C LYS A 239 -5.31 -18.08 2.52
N ASN A 240 -5.01 -17.51 1.35
CA ASN A 240 -3.84 -16.66 1.13
C ASN A 240 -4.24 -15.23 0.71
N PRO A 241 -4.61 -14.35 1.65
CA PRO A 241 -5.03 -12.99 1.32
C PRO A 241 -3.90 -12.14 0.70
N ARG A 242 -2.62 -12.45 1.01
CA ARG A 242 -1.47 -11.74 0.45
C ARG A 242 -1.22 -12.10 -1.01
N ASP A 243 -1.14 -13.39 -1.30
CA ASP A 243 -0.63 -13.90 -2.58
C ASP A 243 -1.71 -14.55 -3.45
N GLY A 244 -2.91 -14.80 -2.93
CA GLY A 244 -3.96 -15.58 -3.58
C GLY A 244 -4.33 -15.07 -4.97
N ARG A 245 -4.55 -13.76 -5.12
CA ARG A 245 -4.87 -13.16 -6.42
C ARG A 245 -3.69 -13.23 -7.40
N ALA A 246 -2.47 -13.02 -6.91
CA ALA A 246 -1.27 -13.11 -7.73
C ALA A 246 -1.02 -14.55 -8.19
N PHE A 247 -1.22 -15.53 -7.30
CA PHE A 247 -1.14 -16.95 -7.61
C PHE A 247 -2.16 -17.37 -8.67
N ILE A 248 -3.44 -17.01 -8.51
CA ILE A 248 -4.49 -17.42 -9.48
C ILE A 248 -4.17 -16.85 -10.86
N ARG A 249 -3.75 -15.57 -10.94
CA ARG A 249 -3.32 -14.96 -12.21
C ARG A 249 -2.14 -15.72 -12.79
N TYR A 250 -1.11 -15.95 -11.98
CA TYR A 250 0.08 -16.64 -12.42
C TYR A 250 -0.22 -18.06 -12.92
N ALA A 251 -1.02 -18.84 -12.20
CA ALA A 251 -1.47 -20.15 -12.60
C ALA A 251 -2.19 -20.09 -13.96
N SER A 252 -3.10 -19.14 -14.15
CA SER A 252 -3.81 -18.97 -15.43
C SER A 252 -2.88 -18.67 -16.62
N GLU A 253 -1.76 -17.99 -16.38
CA GLU A 253 -0.77 -17.65 -17.41
C GLU A 253 0.11 -18.85 -17.79
N ILE A 254 0.44 -19.71 -16.82
CA ILE A 254 1.42 -20.78 -17.04
C ILE A 254 0.80 -22.12 -17.37
N ILE A 255 -0.42 -22.41 -16.90
CA ILE A 255 -1.08 -23.69 -17.11
C ILE A 255 -1.21 -24.04 -18.60
N PRO A 256 -1.55 -23.11 -19.52
CA PRO A 256 -1.61 -23.40 -20.95
C PRO A 256 -0.28 -23.87 -21.59
N ARG A 257 0.85 -23.77 -20.87
CA ARG A 257 2.15 -24.26 -21.34
C ARG A 257 2.34 -25.75 -21.08
N PHE A 258 1.56 -26.34 -20.18
CA PHE A 258 1.58 -27.75 -19.85
C PHE A 258 0.62 -28.54 -20.74
N ASP A 259 0.74 -29.86 -20.71
CA ASP A 259 -0.24 -30.73 -21.36
C ASP A 259 -1.64 -30.51 -20.75
N PRO A 260 -2.66 -30.14 -21.56
CA PRO A 260 -4.00 -29.87 -21.06
C PRO A 260 -4.64 -31.05 -20.33
N ALA A 261 -4.28 -32.30 -20.66
CA ALA A 261 -4.79 -33.49 -20.01
C ALA A 261 -4.30 -33.63 -18.55
N HIS A 262 -3.23 -32.93 -18.18
CA HIS A 262 -2.61 -32.99 -16.85
C HIS A 262 -2.59 -31.62 -16.14
N ALA A 263 -3.33 -30.64 -16.66
CA ALA A 263 -3.37 -29.28 -16.10
C ALA A 263 -3.78 -29.25 -14.62
N THR A 264 -4.76 -30.06 -14.22
CA THR A 264 -5.24 -30.17 -12.82
C THR A 264 -4.15 -30.71 -11.89
N GLU A 265 -3.38 -31.71 -12.32
CA GLU A 265 -2.25 -32.25 -11.54
C GLU A 265 -1.12 -31.23 -11.37
N VAL A 266 -0.85 -30.45 -12.42
CA VAL A 266 0.12 -29.35 -12.37
C VAL A 266 -0.35 -28.27 -11.39
N LEU A 267 -1.62 -27.86 -11.44
CA LEU A 267 -2.18 -26.92 -10.47
C LEU A 267 -2.05 -27.45 -9.02
N GLY A 268 -2.40 -28.72 -8.79
CA GLY A 268 -2.24 -29.36 -7.49
C GLY A 268 -0.77 -29.34 -7.01
N THR A 269 0.17 -29.52 -7.92
CA THR A 269 1.61 -29.42 -7.63
C THR A 269 2.01 -27.99 -7.28
N LEU A 270 1.55 -26.99 -8.03
CA LEU A 270 1.79 -25.57 -7.74
C LEU A 270 1.25 -25.19 -6.36
N VAL A 271 0.02 -25.58 -6.04
CA VAL A 271 -0.59 -25.31 -4.72
C VAL A 271 0.19 -26.00 -3.60
N ARG A 272 0.47 -27.30 -3.73
CA ARG A 272 1.21 -28.08 -2.71
C ARG A 272 2.59 -27.50 -2.45
N THR A 273 3.33 -27.21 -3.51
CA THR A 273 4.71 -26.72 -3.41
C THR A 273 4.78 -25.28 -2.92
N TYR A 274 3.77 -24.45 -3.22
CA TYR A 274 3.64 -23.13 -2.60
C TYR A 274 3.65 -23.25 -1.07
N TYR A 275 2.75 -24.06 -0.50
CA TYR A 275 2.65 -24.20 0.96
C TYR A 275 3.85 -24.90 1.59
N ASN A 276 4.41 -25.90 0.91
CA ASN A 276 5.49 -26.71 1.50
C ASN A 276 6.86 -26.06 1.39
N TYR A 277 7.09 -25.23 0.38
CA TYR A 277 8.44 -24.83 0.00
C TYR A 277 8.65 -23.33 -0.16
N PHE A 278 7.69 -22.61 -0.75
CA PHE A 278 7.91 -21.25 -1.19
C PHE A 278 7.36 -20.22 -0.20
N ASP A 279 6.09 -20.38 0.22
CA ASP A 279 5.32 -19.43 1.02
C ASP A 279 5.39 -17.97 0.48
N ASP A 280 5.66 -17.86 -0.82
CA ASP A 280 5.91 -16.62 -1.57
C ASP A 280 5.80 -16.93 -3.06
N ILE A 281 4.81 -16.30 -3.71
CA ILE A 281 4.51 -16.53 -5.13
C ILE A 281 5.64 -16.06 -6.06
N GLU A 282 6.37 -15.00 -5.71
CA GLU A 282 7.46 -14.50 -6.55
C GLU A 282 8.65 -15.47 -6.56
N ARG A 283 8.90 -16.15 -5.44
CA ARG A 283 9.92 -17.21 -5.36
C ARG A 283 9.53 -18.42 -6.19
N GLN A 284 8.28 -18.85 -6.07
CA GLN A 284 7.76 -19.96 -6.87
C GLN A 284 7.80 -19.63 -8.37
N LYS A 285 7.38 -18.42 -8.75
CA LYS A 285 7.39 -17.94 -10.13
C LYS A 285 8.78 -18.02 -10.76
N ARG A 286 9.79 -17.46 -10.09
CA ARG A 286 11.19 -17.54 -10.58
C ARG A 286 11.66 -18.98 -10.76
N ALA A 287 11.33 -19.85 -9.81
CA ALA A 287 11.69 -21.27 -9.92
C ALA A 287 11.01 -21.93 -11.14
N THR A 288 9.71 -21.72 -11.35
CA THR A 288 9.00 -22.28 -12.51
C THR A 288 9.53 -21.70 -13.83
N GLU A 289 9.87 -20.42 -13.88
CA GLU A 289 10.42 -19.78 -15.07
C GLU A 289 11.71 -20.47 -15.52
N THR A 290 12.57 -20.83 -14.56
CA THR A 290 13.79 -21.61 -14.82
C THR A 290 13.52 -23.08 -15.19
N PHE A 291 12.33 -23.61 -14.88
CA PHE A 291 11.91 -24.96 -15.28
C PHE A 291 11.40 -25.03 -16.72
N PHE A 292 10.77 -23.97 -17.25
CA PHE A 292 10.14 -24.01 -18.58
C PHE A 292 11.04 -24.47 -19.73
N PRO A 293 12.33 -24.11 -19.81
CA PRO A 293 13.22 -24.63 -20.85
C PRO A 293 13.34 -26.17 -20.84
N LEU A 294 13.07 -26.82 -19.70
CA LEU A 294 13.15 -28.26 -19.51
C LEU A 294 11.82 -28.96 -19.79
N LEU A 295 10.70 -28.22 -19.83
CA LEU A 295 9.34 -28.77 -19.89
C LEU A 295 9.13 -29.71 -21.08
N SER A 296 9.64 -29.33 -22.26
CA SER A 296 9.52 -30.11 -23.50
C SER A 296 10.26 -31.46 -23.47
N THR A 297 11.11 -31.68 -22.48
CA THR A 297 11.84 -32.94 -22.29
C THR A 297 10.94 -34.03 -21.67
N PHE A 298 9.78 -33.65 -21.11
CA PHE A 298 8.89 -34.55 -20.41
C PHE A 298 7.56 -34.69 -21.15
N GLU A 299 7.13 -35.93 -21.36
CA GLU A 299 5.75 -36.23 -21.77
C GLU A 299 4.75 -35.67 -20.76
N GLY A 300 3.54 -35.31 -21.21
CA GLY A 300 2.51 -34.67 -20.40
C GLY A 300 2.29 -35.32 -19.03
N LYS A 301 2.12 -36.64 -19.00
CA LYS A 301 1.93 -37.45 -17.77
C LYS A 301 3.05 -37.33 -16.72
N TYR A 302 4.23 -36.85 -17.11
CA TYR A 302 5.38 -36.68 -16.21
C TYR A 302 5.64 -35.22 -15.85
N GLN A 303 4.98 -34.25 -16.47
CA GLN A 303 5.30 -32.83 -16.29
C GLN A 303 5.03 -32.34 -14.86
N ALA A 304 3.93 -32.74 -14.23
CA ALA A 304 3.62 -32.37 -12.84
C ALA A 304 4.65 -32.94 -11.86
N LYS A 305 5.01 -34.21 -12.01
CA LYS A 305 6.05 -34.86 -11.19
C LYS A 305 7.43 -34.24 -11.43
N ALA A 306 7.76 -33.92 -12.68
CA ALA A 306 9.01 -33.24 -13.02
C ALA A 306 9.10 -31.86 -12.36
N LEU A 307 8.02 -31.08 -12.39
CA LEU A 307 7.96 -29.79 -11.73
C LEU A 307 8.19 -29.91 -10.21
N GLU A 308 7.55 -30.87 -9.55
CA GLU A 308 7.74 -31.10 -8.13
C GLU A 308 9.19 -31.47 -7.76
N GLN A 309 9.80 -32.40 -8.51
CA GLN A 309 11.18 -32.79 -8.29
C GLN A 309 12.15 -31.63 -8.57
N TYR A 310 11.87 -30.85 -9.63
CA TYR A 310 12.65 -29.67 -9.98
C TYR A 310 12.67 -28.67 -8.83
N TYR A 311 11.52 -28.35 -8.22
CA TYR A 311 11.49 -27.42 -7.10
C TYR A 311 12.34 -27.88 -5.91
N GLY A 312 12.28 -29.17 -5.57
CA GLY A 312 13.12 -29.74 -4.51
C GLY A 312 14.61 -29.53 -4.79
N MET A 313 15.06 -29.86 -6.00
CA MET A 313 16.46 -29.69 -6.42
C MET A 313 16.86 -28.21 -6.49
N TYR A 314 16.00 -27.37 -7.05
CA TYR A 314 16.21 -25.93 -7.19
C TYR A 314 16.46 -25.28 -5.82
N LEU A 315 15.62 -25.60 -4.84
CA LEU A 315 15.74 -25.04 -3.48
C LEU A 315 16.98 -25.55 -2.76
N GLN A 316 17.31 -26.83 -2.93
CA GLN A 316 18.53 -27.39 -2.36
C GLN A 316 19.77 -26.69 -2.91
N LYS A 317 19.87 -26.54 -4.24
CA LYS A 317 21.01 -25.90 -4.90
C LYS A 317 21.11 -24.40 -4.61
N ASN A 318 19.99 -23.72 -4.47
CA ASN A 318 19.95 -22.26 -4.28
C ASN A 318 19.87 -21.84 -2.80
N ARG A 319 20.01 -22.76 -1.84
CA ARG A 319 19.90 -22.44 -0.40
C ARG A 319 20.89 -21.36 0.04
N GLU A 320 22.16 -21.48 -0.36
CA GLU A 320 23.21 -20.51 0.00
C GLU A 320 22.96 -19.16 -0.68
N ARG A 321 22.55 -19.18 -1.95
CA ARG A 321 22.16 -18.00 -2.71
C ARG A 321 21.04 -17.23 -2.00
N GLU A 322 20.00 -17.91 -1.56
CA GLU A 322 18.87 -17.29 -0.85
C GLU A 322 19.31 -16.66 0.48
N GLN A 323 20.23 -17.30 1.21
CA GLN A 323 20.82 -16.70 2.42
C GLN A 323 21.58 -15.41 2.11
N GLN A 324 22.33 -15.38 1.00
CA GLN A 324 23.04 -14.17 0.55
C GLN A 324 22.07 -13.06 0.15
N VAL A 325 20.99 -13.38 -0.57
CA VAL A 325 19.93 -12.42 -0.93
C VAL A 325 19.33 -11.78 0.32
N VAL A 326 18.99 -12.58 1.33
CA VAL A 326 18.45 -12.08 2.61
C VAL A 326 19.45 -11.15 3.30
N GLN A 327 20.75 -11.49 3.30
CA GLN A 327 21.78 -10.64 3.89
C GLN A 327 21.93 -9.31 3.14
N ILE A 328 21.88 -9.33 1.80
CA ILE A 328 21.92 -8.12 0.97
C ILE A 328 20.71 -7.24 1.28
N ASP A 329 19.51 -7.82 1.39
CA ASP A 329 18.29 -7.08 1.70
C ASP A 329 18.34 -6.45 3.09
N GLN A 330 18.77 -7.21 4.11
CA GLN A 330 18.93 -6.70 5.46
C GLN A 330 19.95 -5.55 5.51
N ARG A 331 21.10 -5.69 4.83
CA ARG A 331 22.10 -4.63 4.74
C ARG A 331 21.51 -3.38 4.10
N TYR A 332 20.84 -3.53 2.97
CA TYR A 332 20.21 -2.42 2.25
C TYR A 332 19.17 -1.69 3.11
N GLN A 333 18.31 -2.43 3.83
CA GLN A 333 17.33 -1.84 4.74
C GLN A 333 17.99 -1.08 5.90
N ASN A 334 19.05 -1.64 6.48
CA ASN A 334 19.80 -0.98 7.53
C ASN A 334 20.46 0.31 7.03
N GLU A 335 21.05 0.30 5.84
CA GLU A 335 21.65 1.49 5.21
C GLU A 335 20.59 2.56 4.89
N LEU A 336 19.40 2.16 4.42
CA LEU A 336 18.27 3.08 4.22
C LEU A 336 17.83 3.74 5.54
N GLN A 337 17.68 2.96 6.61
CA GLN A 337 17.32 3.48 7.93
C GLN A 337 18.39 4.42 8.48
N GLN A 338 19.68 4.09 8.32
CA GLN A 338 20.79 4.97 8.69
C GLN A 338 20.78 6.27 7.90
N ALA A 339 20.54 6.21 6.57
CA ALA A 339 20.45 7.39 5.73
C ALA A 339 19.28 8.30 6.16
N GLU A 340 18.16 7.73 6.61
CA GLU A 340 17.04 8.48 7.18
C GLU A 340 17.36 9.10 8.53
N ALA A 341 18.04 8.37 9.41
CA ALA A 341 18.49 8.89 10.69
C ALA A 341 19.46 10.06 10.52
N VAL A 342 20.43 9.95 9.60
CA VAL A 342 21.38 11.03 9.27
C VAL A 342 20.63 12.24 8.68
N LEU A 343 19.64 12.02 7.82
CA LEU A 343 18.82 13.11 7.29
C LEU A 343 18.03 13.81 8.41
N ALA A 344 17.43 13.05 9.32
CA ALA A 344 16.70 13.57 10.47
C ALA A 344 17.61 14.38 11.39
N GLN A 345 18.82 13.88 11.69
CA GLN A 345 19.81 14.59 12.48
C GLN A 345 20.23 15.91 11.82
N LYS A 346 20.57 15.88 10.51
CA LYS A 346 20.91 17.11 9.76
C LYS A 346 19.76 18.12 9.75
N ARG A 347 18.51 17.66 9.68
CA ARG A 347 17.32 18.53 9.78
C ARG A 347 17.20 19.16 11.16
N ALA A 348 17.45 18.40 12.22
CA ALA A 348 17.44 18.89 13.60
C ALA A 348 18.53 19.94 13.83
N GLU A 349 19.77 19.68 13.41
CA GLU A 349 20.89 20.63 13.51
C GLU A 349 20.60 21.95 12.76
N LYS A 350 20.05 21.86 11.53
CA LYS A 350 19.62 23.06 10.78
C LYS A 350 18.46 23.79 11.45
N ALA A 351 17.53 23.08 12.08
CA ALA A 351 16.44 23.70 12.83
C ALA A 351 16.95 24.48 14.05
N VAL A 352 17.95 23.95 14.76
CA VAL A 352 18.63 24.62 15.87
C VAL A 352 19.33 25.90 15.38
N ASN A 353 20.08 25.83 14.27
CA ASN A 353 20.72 27.01 13.68
C ASN A 353 19.72 28.09 13.25
N ARG A 354 18.58 27.67 12.68
CA ARG A 354 17.48 28.58 12.32
C ARG A 354 16.87 29.25 13.55
N TYR A 355 16.69 28.51 14.64
CA TYR A 355 16.18 29.05 15.90
C TYR A 355 17.14 30.09 16.50
N TYR A 356 18.43 29.78 16.60
CA TYR A 356 19.42 30.74 17.09
C TYR A 356 19.59 31.95 16.15
N GLY A 357 19.54 31.74 14.83
CA GLY A 357 19.55 32.84 13.86
C GLY A 357 18.37 33.79 14.07
N MET A 358 17.16 33.24 14.27
CA MET A 358 15.96 34.04 14.56
C MET A 358 16.05 34.77 15.90
N LEU A 359 16.54 34.10 16.95
CA LEU A 359 16.77 34.73 18.26
C LEU A 359 17.79 35.86 18.19
N ALA A 360 18.89 35.69 17.45
CA ALA A 360 19.89 36.73 17.27
C ALA A 360 19.30 37.96 16.57
N ILE A 361 18.56 37.76 15.48
CA ILE A 361 17.89 38.85 14.76
C ILE A 361 16.87 39.56 15.67
N GLY A 362 15.96 38.81 16.27
CA GLY A 362 14.91 39.37 17.13
C GLY A 362 15.47 40.06 18.38
N GLY A 363 16.43 39.45 19.04
CA GLY A 363 17.10 39.99 20.22
C GLY A 363 17.85 41.29 19.93
N SER A 364 18.59 41.36 18.82
CA SER A 364 19.29 42.58 18.42
C SER A 364 18.33 43.72 18.06
N LEU A 365 17.21 43.43 17.40
CA LEU A 365 16.19 44.44 17.09
C LEU A 365 15.54 45.01 18.37
N VAL A 366 15.21 44.15 19.33
CA VAL A 366 14.68 44.57 20.64
C VAL A 366 15.72 45.41 21.39
N PHE A 367 16.98 44.98 21.41
CA PHE A 367 18.07 45.71 22.07
C PHE A 367 18.28 47.12 21.49
N ILE A 368 18.33 47.24 20.15
CA ILE A 368 18.44 48.54 19.47
C ILE A 368 17.24 49.43 19.83
N SER A 369 16.03 48.87 19.86
CA SER A 369 14.80 49.60 20.20
C SER A 369 14.82 50.12 21.64
N ILE A 370 15.31 49.33 22.60
CA ILE A 370 15.47 49.75 24.01
C ILE A 370 16.47 50.90 24.12
N ILE A 371 17.63 50.79 23.45
CA ILE A 371 18.63 51.86 23.48
C ILE A 371 18.06 53.15 22.86
N ALA A 372 17.39 53.04 21.72
CA ALA A 372 16.75 54.18 21.05
C ALA A 372 15.71 54.84 21.97
N LEU A 373 14.90 54.05 22.68
CA LEU A 373 13.93 54.56 23.65
C LEU A 373 14.61 55.32 24.80
N VAL A 374 15.69 54.77 25.37
CA VAL A 374 16.47 55.44 26.43
C VAL A 374 17.04 56.77 25.91
N LEU A 375 17.57 56.80 24.70
CA LEU A 375 18.10 58.03 24.10
C LEU A 375 17.01 59.08 23.85
N VAL A 376 15.81 58.67 23.42
CA VAL A 376 14.65 59.56 23.28
C VAL A 376 14.27 60.14 24.64
N LEU A 377 14.20 59.32 25.70
CA LEU A 377 13.89 59.80 27.05
C LEU A 377 14.94 60.80 27.56
N LEU A 378 16.23 60.53 27.35
CA LEU A 378 17.31 61.45 27.70
C LEU A 378 17.24 62.75 26.88
N SER A 379 16.88 62.67 25.60
CA SER A 379 16.68 63.84 24.75
C SER A 379 15.50 64.71 25.22
N ILE A 380 14.39 64.08 25.62
CA ILE A 380 13.23 64.78 26.20
C ILE A 380 13.63 65.48 27.50
N GLN A 381 14.29 64.78 28.43
CA GLN A 381 14.77 65.38 29.68
C GLN A 381 15.68 66.59 29.43
N ARG A 382 16.58 66.51 28.45
CA ARG A 382 17.44 67.62 28.08
C ARG A 382 16.65 68.81 27.55
N ASN A 383 15.74 68.59 26.60
CA ASN A 383 14.94 69.66 26.01
C ASN A 383 14.02 70.33 27.05
N VAL A 384 13.43 69.54 27.96
CA VAL A 384 12.63 70.08 29.07
C VAL A 384 13.47 70.95 30.00
N ARG A 385 14.71 70.55 30.33
CA ARG A 385 15.62 71.38 31.12
C ARG A 385 16.00 72.68 30.41
N ALA A 386 16.24 72.62 29.11
CA ALA A 386 16.55 73.80 28.30
C ALA A 386 15.36 74.78 28.29
N LEU A 387 14.14 74.29 28.03
CA LEU A 387 12.92 75.10 28.09
C LEU A 387 12.69 75.70 29.49
N ALA A 388 12.88 74.93 30.55
CA ALA A 388 12.77 75.43 31.92
C ALA A 388 13.77 76.57 32.19
N SER A 389 15.01 76.43 31.72
CA SER A 389 16.02 77.48 31.86
C SER A 389 15.70 78.75 31.07
N GLU A 390 15.11 78.63 29.87
CA GLU A 390 14.67 79.77 29.06
C GLU A 390 13.46 80.48 29.66
N VAL A 391 12.50 79.73 30.20
CA VAL A 391 11.33 80.29 30.89
C VAL A 391 11.77 81.08 32.12
N SER A 392 12.60 80.50 32.99
CA SER A 392 13.14 81.21 34.16
C SER A 392 13.98 82.43 33.77
N ALA A 393 14.72 82.38 32.67
CA ALA A 393 15.46 83.54 32.16
C ALA A 393 14.50 84.65 31.70
N LYS A 394 13.43 84.33 30.97
CA LYS A 394 12.43 85.31 30.53
C LYS A 394 11.64 85.92 31.69
N GLU A 395 11.29 85.14 32.71
CA GLU A 395 10.65 85.65 33.94
C GLU A 395 11.56 86.61 34.70
N SER A 396 12.87 86.34 34.78
CA SER A 396 13.84 87.25 35.41
C SER A 396 14.03 88.57 34.64
N VAL A 397 13.85 88.55 33.32
CA VAL A 397 13.89 89.78 32.49
C VAL A 397 12.58 90.56 32.60
N ALA A 398 11.42 89.89 32.63
CA ALA A 398 10.12 90.54 32.82
C ALA A 398 10.01 91.22 34.20
N GLY A 399 10.50 90.57 35.27
CA GLY A 399 10.51 91.16 36.61
C GLY A 399 11.43 92.38 36.75
N ASN A 400 12.48 92.51 35.93
CA ASN A 400 13.33 93.71 35.91
C ASN A 400 12.73 94.87 35.12
N VAL A 401 11.74 94.63 34.24
CA VAL A 401 11.04 95.68 33.47
C VAL A 401 9.89 96.31 34.28
N GLU A 402 9.27 95.58 35.21
CA GLU A 402 8.28 96.16 36.15
C GLU A 402 8.91 96.96 37.31
N ALA A 403 10.23 96.83 37.52
CA ALA A 403 10.98 97.53 38.57
C ALA A 403 11.66 98.83 38.09
N MET A 404 11.47 99.21 36.82
CA MET A 404 11.80 100.52 36.24
C MET A 404 10.51 101.28 35.95
#